data_AF-W4RJD3-F1
#
_entry.id   AF-W4RJD3-F1
#
_cell.length_a   1.000
_cell.length_b   1.000
_cell.length_c   1.000
_cell.angle_alpha   90.00
_cell.angle_beta   90.00
_cell.angle_gamma   90.00
#
_symmetry.space_group_name_H-M   'P 1'
#
loop_
_entity.id
_entity.type
_entity.pdbx_description
1 polymer ?
#
loop_
_entity_poly.entity_id
_entity_poly.type
_entity_poly.pdbx_seq_one_letter_code
_entity_poly.pdbx_strand_id
1 'polypeptide(L)'
;MVRGSESIRAVIEEINAKGLEASTKEKNLMTVMELALEMCERGFAFAKVDLYKSSASEFIIEGDKLIPPFNAIPGLGTNAAINIVKARGEGEFLSKEDLQQRGKISKTILEYLDNHGCLEGMPDQNQLSLF
;
A
#
# COMPACT_ATOMS: atom_id res chain seq x y z
N MET A 1 0.20 8.50 6.25
CA MET A 1 -1.17 8.00 6.44
C MET A 1 -1.24 6.92 7.52
N VAL A 2 -0.60 5.74 7.37
CA VAL A 2 -0.67 4.64 8.37
C VAL A 2 -0.20 5.05 9.78
N ARG A 3 0.78 5.96 9.89
CA ARG A 3 1.28 6.48 11.17
C ARG A 3 0.34 7.50 11.86
N GLY A 4 -0.86 7.74 11.31
CA GLY A 4 -1.90 8.56 11.93
C GLY A 4 -1.70 10.07 11.79
N SER A 5 -2.56 10.84 12.48
CA SER A 5 -2.73 12.29 12.32
C SER A 5 -1.44 13.09 12.45
N GLU A 6 -0.60 12.82 13.45
CA GLU A 6 0.64 13.58 13.67
C GLU A 6 1.57 13.50 12.46
N SER A 7 1.72 12.29 11.88
CA SER A 7 2.55 12.09 10.69
C SER A 7 2.00 12.80 9.46
N ILE A 8 0.67 12.90 9.34
CA ILE A 8 0.00 13.58 8.23
C ILE A 8 0.17 15.09 8.38
N ARG A 9 -0.03 15.61 9.60
CA ARG A 9 0.15 17.03 9.92
C ARG A 9 1.57 17.50 9.61
N ALA A 10 2.60 16.73 9.97
CA ALA A 10 3.98 17.05 9.66
C ALA A 10 4.24 17.21 8.14
N VAL A 11 3.66 16.35 7.30
CA VAL A 11 3.78 16.45 5.83
C VAL A 11 3.06 17.70 5.30
N ILE A 12 1.88 18.01 5.83
CA ILE A 12 1.14 19.23 5.47
C ILE A 12 1.95 20.47 5.83
N GLU A 13 2.54 20.51 7.02
CA GLU A 13 3.40 21.61 7.48
C GLU A 13 4.66 21.76 6.60
N GLU A 14 5.31 20.66 6.22
CA GLU A 14 6.47 20.70 5.32
C GLU A 14 6.13 21.32 3.96
N ILE A 15 5.00 20.93 3.36
CA ILE A 15 4.57 21.46 2.07
C ILE A 15 4.14 22.93 2.20
N ASN A 16 3.44 23.28 3.28
CA ASN A 16 3.05 24.68 3.56
C ASN A 16 4.25 25.60 3.72
N ALA A 17 5.32 25.13 4.37
CA ALA A 17 6.55 25.89 4.57
C ALA A 17 7.23 26.27 3.23
N LYS A 18 6.97 25.53 2.14
CA LYS A 18 7.47 25.85 0.80
C LYS A 18 6.69 26.98 0.12
N GLY A 19 5.47 27.29 0.57
CA GLY A 19 4.64 28.36 0.02
C GLY A 19 4.48 28.29 -1.50
N LEU A 20 4.89 29.33 -2.21
CA LEU A 20 4.79 29.40 -3.68
C LEU A 20 5.76 28.45 -4.41
N GLU A 21 6.84 28.02 -3.75
CA GLU A 21 7.86 27.10 -4.29
C GLU A 21 7.38 25.64 -4.32
N ALA A 22 6.24 25.32 -3.70
CA ALA A 22 5.68 23.98 -3.73
C ALA A 22 5.31 23.57 -5.17
N SER A 23 5.85 22.43 -5.60
CA SER A 23 5.58 21.86 -6.92
C SER A 23 4.11 21.43 -7.07
N THR A 24 3.64 21.28 -8.31
CA THR A 24 2.28 20.76 -8.59
C THR A 24 2.04 19.40 -7.94
N LYS A 25 3.06 18.53 -7.91
CA LYS A 25 2.97 17.21 -7.27
C LYS A 25 2.75 17.33 -5.76
N GLU A 26 3.45 18.25 -5.10
CA GLU A 26 3.30 18.50 -3.67
C GLU A 26 1.96 19.14 -3.33
N LYS A 27 1.47 20.08 -4.16
CA LYS A 27 0.14 20.67 -3.99
C LYS A 27 -0.97 19.62 -4.10
N ASN A 28 -0.87 18.72 -5.07
CA ASN A 28 -1.80 17.59 -5.20
C ASN A 28 -1.71 16.64 -3.99
N LEU A 29 -0.50 16.38 -3.49
CA LEU A 29 -0.29 15.55 -2.29
C LEU A 29 -0.93 16.20 -1.06
N MET A 30 -0.77 17.52 -0.91
CA MET A 30 -1.35 18.28 0.20
C MET A 30 -2.87 18.14 0.24
N THR A 31 -3.58 18.30 -0.89
CA THR A 31 -5.04 18.11 -0.94
C THR A 31 -5.47 16.73 -0.43
N VAL A 32 -4.73 15.68 -0.79
CA VAL A 32 -5.03 14.32 -0.32
C VAL A 32 -4.69 14.16 1.17
N MET A 33 -3.60 14.76 1.65
CA MET A 33 -3.19 14.70 3.05
C MET A 33 -4.18 15.43 3.96
N GLU A 34 -4.75 16.56 3.54
CA GLU A 34 -5.77 17.28 4.30
C GLU A 34 -7.03 16.42 4.51
N LEU A 35 -7.48 15.72 3.48
CA LEU A 35 -8.62 14.80 3.59
C LEU A 35 -8.28 13.58 4.48
N ALA A 36 -7.06 13.05 4.36
CA ALA A 36 -6.59 11.96 5.20
C ALA A 36 -6.48 12.39 6.67
N LEU A 37 -6.06 13.64 6.95
CA LEU A 37 -6.03 14.20 8.29
C LEU A 37 -7.44 14.32 8.86
N GLU A 38 -8.38 14.88 8.09
CA GLU A 38 -9.78 14.96 8.52
C GLU A 38 -10.34 13.59 8.89
N MET A 39 -10.11 12.57 8.05
CA MET A 39 -10.52 11.20 8.33
C MET A 39 -9.94 10.69 9.65
N CYS A 40 -8.65 10.92 9.91
CA CYS A 40 -8.01 10.49 11.15
C CYS A 40 -8.53 11.23 12.39
N GLU A 41 -8.76 12.53 12.30
CA GLU A 41 -9.33 13.34 13.40
C GLU A 41 -10.81 13.00 13.67
N ARG A 42 -11.52 12.41 12.71
CA ARG A 42 -12.88 11.87 12.89
C ARG A 42 -12.92 10.49 13.54
N GLY A 43 -11.77 9.92 13.93
CA GLY A 43 -11.68 8.64 14.63
C GLY A 43 -11.53 7.42 13.73
N PHE A 44 -11.22 7.61 12.44
CA PHE A 44 -10.91 6.51 11.51
C PHE A 44 -9.40 6.39 11.31
N ALA A 45 -8.94 5.28 10.71
CA ALA A 45 -7.51 5.09 10.46
C ALA A 45 -7.21 4.41 9.12
N PHE A 46 -5.93 4.43 8.71
CA PHE A 46 -5.46 3.67 7.56
C PHE A 46 -4.75 2.42 8.03
N ALA A 47 -5.17 1.26 7.51
CA ALA A 47 -4.44 0.03 7.68
C ALA A 47 -3.22 -0.01 6.74
N LYS A 48 -2.34 -0.99 6.95
CA LYS A 48 -1.30 -1.34 5.97
C LYS A 48 -1.95 -2.02 4.76
N VAL A 49 -1.22 -2.07 3.65
CA VAL A 49 -1.56 -3.00 2.57
C VAL A 49 -1.55 -4.40 3.13
N ASP A 50 -2.63 -5.12 2.93
CA ASP A 50 -2.83 -6.51 3.30
C ASP A 50 -2.86 -7.37 2.04
N LEU A 51 -2.01 -8.41 1.98
CA LEU A 51 -1.87 -9.26 0.80
C LEU A 51 -3.18 -9.96 0.42
N TYR A 52 -4.06 -10.24 1.38
CA TYR A 52 -5.29 -11.01 1.18
C TYR A 52 -6.57 -10.18 1.21
N LYS A 53 -6.53 -8.98 1.79
CA LYS A 53 -7.69 -8.08 1.85
C LYS A 53 -7.64 -6.93 0.87
N SER A 54 -6.45 -6.43 0.53
CA SER A 54 -6.34 -5.27 -0.36
C SER A 54 -6.89 -5.59 -1.73
N SER A 55 -7.58 -4.61 -2.31
CA SER A 55 -8.04 -4.67 -3.69
C SER A 55 -6.96 -4.14 -4.64
N ALA A 56 -7.22 -4.20 -5.94
CA ALA A 56 -6.29 -3.67 -6.93
C ALA A 56 -6.24 -2.13 -6.94
N SER A 57 -7.40 -1.47 -6.82
CA SER A 57 -7.54 -0.02 -7.06
C SER A 57 -8.50 0.73 -6.13
N GLU A 58 -9.15 0.03 -5.21
CA GLU A 58 -10.18 0.57 -4.32
C GLU A 58 -9.77 0.45 -2.85
N PHE A 59 -10.03 1.51 -2.08
CA PHE A 59 -9.91 1.42 -0.62
C PHE A 59 -11.04 0.58 -0.07
N ILE A 60 -10.71 -0.42 0.75
CA ILE A 60 -11.70 -1.31 1.38
C ILE A 60 -11.95 -0.86 2.81
N ILE A 61 -13.22 -0.78 3.20
CA ILE A 61 -13.64 -0.46 4.57
C ILE A 61 -13.55 -1.73 5.43
N GLU A 62 -12.78 -1.68 6.50
CA GLU A 62 -12.70 -2.71 7.53
C GLU A 62 -12.87 -2.06 8.91
N GLY A 63 -14.09 -2.12 9.45
CA GLY A 63 -14.42 -1.46 10.71
C GLY A 63 -14.22 0.06 10.63
N ASP A 64 -13.34 0.59 11.46
CA ASP A 64 -12.93 2.00 11.51
C ASP A 64 -11.72 2.31 10.60
N LYS A 65 -11.30 1.37 9.76
CA LYS A 65 -10.09 1.49 8.94
C LYS A 65 -10.38 1.41 7.45
N LEU A 66 -9.54 2.11 6.68
CA LEU A 66 -9.40 1.87 5.24
C LEU A 66 -8.15 1.05 4.95
N ILE A 67 -8.33 -0.07 4.25
CA ILE A 67 -7.25 -0.87 3.70
C ILE A 67 -6.89 -0.30 2.32
N PRO A 68 -5.66 0.18 2.12
CA PRO A 68 -5.23 0.75 0.85
C PRO A 68 -5.15 -0.31 -0.26
N PRO A 69 -5.48 0.05 -1.52
CA PRO A 69 -5.27 -0.84 -2.65
C PRO A 69 -3.79 -0.99 -3.01
N PHE A 70 -3.46 -2.04 -3.76
CA PHE A 70 -2.08 -2.26 -4.23
C PHE A 70 -1.57 -1.12 -5.11
N ASN A 71 -2.40 -0.51 -5.96
CA ASN A 71 -1.96 0.59 -6.83
C ASN A 71 -1.68 1.91 -6.09
N ALA A 72 -1.93 1.98 -4.77
CA ALA A 72 -1.48 3.09 -3.92
C ALA A 72 0.01 2.95 -3.53
N ILE A 73 0.63 1.79 -3.77
CA ILE A 73 2.06 1.59 -3.53
C ILE A 73 2.87 2.35 -4.59
N PRO A 74 3.84 3.19 -4.18
CA PRO A 74 4.72 3.88 -5.13
C PRO A 74 5.42 2.91 -6.08
N GLY A 75 5.26 3.10 -7.38
CA GLY A 75 5.85 2.26 -8.42
C GLY A 75 5.04 0.99 -8.76
N LEU A 76 3.93 0.72 -8.07
CA LEU A 76 3.03 -0.40 -8.37
C LEU A 76 1.86 0.10 -9.22
N GLY A 77 1.93 -0.14 -10.54
CA GLY A 77 0.87 0.26 -11.46
C GLY A 77 -0.38 -0.63 -11.39
N THR A 78 -1.51 -0.12 -11.87
CA THR A 78 -2.82 -0.81 -11.84
C THR A 78 -2.79 -2.23 -12.42
N ASN A 79 -2.02 -2.48 -13.48
CA ASN A 79 -1.91 -3.82 -14.07
C ASN A 79 -1.24 -4.82 -13.12
N ALA A 80 -0.17 -4.41 -12.42
CA ALA A 80 0.49 -5.26 -11.44
C ALA A 80 -0.45 -5.52 -10.24
N ALA A 81 -1.18 -4.50 -9.81
CA ALA A 81 -2.20 -4.63 -8.76
C ALA A 81 -3.29 -5.65 -9.11
N ILE A 82 -3.80 -5.59 -10.35
CA ILE A 82 -4.78 -6.55 -10.88
C ILE A 82 -4.19 -7.97 -10.92
N ASN A 83 -2.92 -8.12 -11.35
CA ASN A 83 -2.27 -9.43 -11.41
C ASN A 83 -2.13 -10.06 -10.02
N ILE A 84 -1.75 -9.30 -9.00
CA ILE A 84 -1.67 -9.79 -7.61
C ILE A 84 -3.04 -10.33 -7.16
N VAL A 85 -4.11 -9.55 -7.37
CA VAL A 85 -5.47 -9.95 -6.96
C VAL A 85 -5.95 -11.19 -7.72
N LYS A 86 -5.67 -11.27 -9.02
CA LYS A 86 -6.00 -12.45 -9.84
C LYS A 86 -5.25 -13.69 -9.38
N ALA A 87 -3.92 -13.58 -9.25
CA ALA A 87 -3.07 -14.68 -8.80
C ALA A 87 -3.51 -15.19 -7.43
N ARG A 88 -3.82 -14.31 -6.48
CA ARG A 88 -4.39 -14.68 -5.17
C ARG A 88 -5.69 -15.48 -5.29
N GLY A 89 -6.54 -15.15 -6.26
CA GLY A 89 -7.79 -15.86 -6.52
C GLY A 89 -7.60 -17.29 -7.06
N GLU A 90 -6.44 -17.57 -7.67
CA GLU A 90 -6.07 -18.91 -8.17
C GLU A 90 -5.49 -19.81 -7.07
N GLY A 91 -5.19 -19.24 -5.90
CA GLY A 91 -4.64 -19.96 -4.75
C GLY A 91 -3.76 -19.05 -3.90
N GLU A 92 -3.51 -19.44 -2.65
CA GLU A 92 -2.63 -18.68 -1.77
C GLU A 92 -1.19 -18.62 -2.30
N PHE A 93 -0.46 -17.57 -1.92
CA PHE A 93 0.97 -17.48 -2.22
C PHE A 93 1.77 -18.31 -1.22
N LEU A 94 2.63 -19.19 -1.71
CA LEU A 94 3.39 -20.12 -0.87
C LEU A 94 4.71 -19.52 -0.35
N SER A 95 5.26 -18.55 -1.08
CA SER A 95 6.50 -17.86 -0.75
C SER A 95 6.56 -16.48 -1.41
N LYS A 96 7.53 -15.66 -1.01
CA LYS A 96 7.78 -14.36 -1.62
C LYS A 96 8.17 -14.51 -3.09
N GLU A 97 8.91 -15.55 -3.44
CA GLU A 97 9.21 -15.92 -4.82
C GLU A 97 7.94 -16.25 -5.62
N ASP A 98 7.03 -17.05 -5.04
CA ASP A 98 5.75 -17.40 -5.68
C ASP A 98 4.89 -16.15 -5.95
N LEU A 99 4.81 -15.23 -4.98
CA LEU A 99 4.16 -13.94 -5.15
C LEU A 99 4.82 -13.11 -6.26
N GLN A 100 6.15 -13.08 -6.32
CA GLN A 100 6.88 -12.35 -7.35
C GLN A 100 6.55 -12.88 -8.76
N GLN A 101 6.58 -14.20 -8.93
CA GLN A 101 6.35 -14.87 -10.21
C GLN A 101 4.88 -14.75 -10.66
N ARG A 102 3.93 -15.13 -9.80
CA ARG A 102 2.49 -15.12 -10.14
C ARG A 102 1.90 -13.71 -10.16
N GLY A 103 2.28 -12.87 -9.20
CA GLY A 103 1.87 -11.46 -9.13
C GLY A 103 2.52 -10.57 -10.19
N LYS A 104 3.58 -11.06 -10.86
CA LYS A 104 4.36 -10.33 -11.88
C LYS A 104 4.84 -8.97 -11.38
N ILE A 105 5.34 -8.93 -10.14
CA ILE A 105 5.85 -7.72 -9.49
C ILE A 105 7.38 -7.67 -9.55
N SER A 106 7.94 -6.46 -9.58
CA SER A 106 9.39 -6.28 -9.55
C SER A 106 9.96 -6.57 -8.16
N LYS A 107 11.28 -6.84 -8.10
CA LYS A 107 11.99 -7.05 -6.83
C LYS A 107 11.82 -5.86 -5.87
N THR A 108 11.86 -4.63 -6.39
CA THR A 108 11.66 -3.41 -5.59
C THR A 108 10.29 -3.35 -4.95
N ILE A 109 9.24 -3.80 -5.65
CA ILE A 109 7.89 -3.88 -5.08
C ILE A 109 7.79 -4.98 -4.03
N LEU A 110 8.41 -6.12 -4.28
CA LEU A 110 8.48 -7.22 -3.29
C LEU A 110 9.18 -6.76 -2.00
N GLU A 111 10.34 -6.10 -2.13
CA GLU A 111 11.08 -5.52 -1.00
C GLU A 111 10.27 -4.44 -0.29
N TYR A 112 9.50 -3.61 -1.02
CA TYR A 112 8.60 -2.64 -0.41
C TYR A 112 7.53 -3.34 0.46
N LEU A 113 6.85 -4.35 -0.08
CA LEU A 113 5.84 -5.10 0.66
C LEU A 113 6.43 -5.76 1.91
N ASP A 114 7.64 -6.34 1.80
CA ASP A 114 8.35 -6.99 2.90
C ASP A 114 8.75 -5.99 4.00
N ASN A 115 9.42 -4.89 3.62
CA ASN A 115 9.86 -3.84 4.54
C ASN A 115 8.70 -3.17 5.30
N HIS A 116 7.51 -3.18 4.70
CA HIS A 116 6.30 -2.64 5.33
C HIS A 116 5.53 -3.69 6.17
N GLY A 117 6.01 -4.93 6.22
CA GLY A 117 5.45 -6.04 7.00
C GLY A 117 4.23 -6.70 6.34
N CYS A 118 4.05 -6.55 5.02
CA CYS A 118 2.92 -7.14 4.29
C CYS A 118 3.14 -8.63 3.99
N LEU A 119 4.39 -9.08 4.04
CA LEU A 119 4.82 -10.46 3.74
C LEU A 119 5.36 -11.18 4.99
N GLU A 120 5.01 -10.67 6.18
CA GLU A 120 5.46 -11.25 7.44
C GLU A 120 4.97 -12.71 7.58
N GLY A 121 5.88 -13.61 7.96
CA GLY A 121 5.59 -15.04 8.05
C GLY A 121 5.64 -15.81 6.71
N MET A 122 5.83 -15.12 5.58
CA MET A 122 6.00 -15.78 4.29
C MET A 122 7.48 -16.19 4.07
N PRO A 123 7.76 -17.46 3.72
CA PRO A 123 9.13 -17.89 3.42
C PRO A 123 9.63 -17.24 2.13
N ASP A 124 10.94 -17.05 2.00
CA ASP A 124 11.52 -16.43 0.79
C ASP A 124 11.31 -17.31 -0.45
N GLN A 125 11.40 -18.63 -0.31
CA GLN A 125 11.25 -19.63 -1.37
C GLN A 125 10.43 -20.84 -0.91
N ASN A 126 9.87 -21.59 -1.86
CA ASN A 126 9.17 -22.84 -1.58
C ASN A 126 10.19 -23.92 -1.19
N GLN A 127 10.06 -24.51 0.02
CA GLN A 127 10.95 -25.61 0.43
C GLN A 127 10.53 -26.99 -0.10
N LEU A 128 9.29 -27.12 -0.59
CA LEU A 128 8.74 -28.35 -1.16
C LEU A 128 8.01 -28.00 -2.45
N SER A 129 8.49 -28.52 -3.58
CA SER A 129 7.81 -28.45 -4.87
C SER A 129 7.11 -29.77 -5.11
N LEU A 130 5.77 -29.79 -5.04
CA LEU A 130 4.98 -30.91 -5.52
C LEU A 130 4.73 -30.68 -7.01
N PHE A 131 5.44 -31.45 -7.84
CA PHE A 131 5.30 -31.47 -9.30
C PHE A 131 3.89 -31.88 -9.74
#